data_AF-A0A7W5AMP3-F1
#
_entry.id   AF-A0A7W5AMP3-F1
#
_cell.length_a   1.000
_cell.length_b   1.000
_cell.length_c   1.000
_cell.angle_alpha   90.00
_cell.angle_beta   90.00
_cell.angle_gamma   90.00
#
_symmetry.space_group_name_H-M   'P 1'
#
loop_
_entity.id
_entity.type
_entity.pdbx_description
1 polymer ?
#
loop_
_entity_poly.entity_id
_entity_poly.type
_entity_poly.pdbx_seq_one_letter_code
_entity_poly.pdbx_strand_id
1 'polypeptide(L)'
;MTRSKLPPRRPQSERKHWIFLDQCGCPIGLVEESRFYKTEDAAWDGMYDTRAEERAARARGVHTVFVDHATYEERFYPRMTKRCTHEDAA
;
A
#
# COMPACT_ATOMS: atom_id res chain seq x y z
N MET A 1 23.34 29.60 -8.36
CA MET A 1 22.96 28.18 -8.22
C MET A 1 21.94 28.07 -7.09
N THR A 2 20.64 28.07 -7.42
CA THR A 2 19.57 28.01 -6.43
C THR A 2 19.44 26.56 -5.95
N ARG A 3 19.88 26.28 -4.72
CA ARG A 3 19.58 25.00 -4.05
C ARG A 3 18.07 24.89 -3.94
N SER A 4 17.45 24.04 -4.75
CA SER A 4 16.06 23.64 -4.60
C SER A 4 15.86 23.13 -3.18
N LYS A 5 15.22 23.96 -2.35
CA LYS A 5 14.88 23.64 -0.97
C LYS A 5 13.82 22.54 -1.06
N LEU A 6 14.24 21.29 -0.89
CA LEU A 6 13.32 20.17 -0.81
C LEU A 6 12.25 20.51 0.24
N PRO A 7 10.95 20.31 -0.05
CA PRO A 7 9.91 20.59 0.92
C PRO A 7 10.17 19.78 2.20
N PRO A 8 9.83 20.33 3.38
CA PRO A 8 10.01 19.62 4.63
C PRO A 8 9.30 18.26 4.56
N ARG A 9 10.00 17.20 5.00
CA ARG A 9 9.38 15.87 5.12
C ARG A 9 8.21 15.99 6.09
N ARG A 10 7.04 15.47 5.72
CA ARG A 10 5.89 15.39 6.62
C ARG A 10 6.27 14.60 7.88
N PRO A 11 5.78 15.00 9.07
CA PRO A 11 5.84 14.17 10.26
C PRO A 11 5.35 12.76 9.95
N GLN A 12 5.98 11.73 10.54
CA GLN A 12 5.58 10.33 10.29
C GLN A 12 4.11 10.09 10.62
N SER A 13 3.57 10.75 11.67
CA SER A 13 2.16 10.69 12.07
C SER A 13 1.17 11.22 11.04
N GLU A 14 1.60 12.05 10.09
CA GLU A 14 0.75 12.59 9.02
C GLU A 14 0.84 11.78 7.72
N ARG A 15 1.71 10.76 7.68
CA ARG A 15 1.83 9.91 6.50
C ARG A 15 0.62 9.01 6.42
N LYS A 16 0.15 8.82 5.19
CA LYS A 16 -0.93 7.90 4.87
C LYS A 16 -0.41 6.81 3.96
N HIS A 17 -1.10 5.69 3.95
CA HIS A 17 -0.64 4.45 3.33
C HIS A 17 -1.79 3.78 2.60
N TRP A 18 -1.51 3.35 1.39
CA TRP A 18 -2.34 2.40 0.65
C TRP A 18 -1.87 1.00 1.00
N ILE A 19 -2.73 0.22 1.65
CA ILE A 19 -2.46 -1.16 2.00
C ILE A 19 -3.17 -2.06 1.01
N PHE A 20 -2.44 -2.98 0.41
CA PHE A 20 -2.98 -4.00 -0.50
C PHE A 20 -3.34 -5.22 0.31
N LEU A 21 -4.62 -5.59 0.28
CA LEU A 21 -5.17 -6.74 0.97
C LEU A 21 -5.56 -7.79 -0.04
N ASP A 22 -5.13 -9.02 0.21
CA ASP A 22 -5.62 -10.18 -0.52
C ASP A 22 -7.10 -10.44 -0.23
N GLN A 23 -7.74 -11.33 -0.97
CA GLN A 23 -9.15 -11.69 -0.75
C GLN A 23 -9.45 -12.17 0.68
N CYS A 24 -8.49 -12.81 1.34
CA CYS A 24 -8.59 -13.23 2.74
C CYS A 24 -8.39 -12.09 3.76
N GLY A 25 -8.14 -10.86 3.30
CA GLY A 25 -7.88 -9.69 4.13
C GLY A 25 -6.46 -9.61 4.70
N CYS A 26 -5.54 -10.47 4.25
CA CYS A 26 -4.13 -10.39 4.64
C CYS A 26 -3.42 -9.28 3.85
N PRO A 27 -2.58 -8.46 4.52
CA PRO A 27 -1.80 -7.46 3.82
C PRO A 27 -0.68 -8.12 3.01
N ILE A 28 -0.63 -7.81 1.72
CA ILE A 28 0.35 -8.32 0.76
C ILE A 28 1.29 -7.24 0.23
N GLY A 29 0.97 -5.96 0.47
CA GLY A 29 1.72 -4.84 -0.05
C GLY A 29 1.37 -3.51 0.58
N LEU A 30 2.25 -2.54 0.38
CA LEU A 30 2.17 -1.19 0.91
C LEU A 30 2.68 -0.20 -0.15
N VAL A 31 1.95 0.90 -0.33
CA VAL A 31 2.46 2.10 -0.99
C VAL A 31 2.23 3.31 -0.07
N GLU A 32 3.30 4.02 0.30
CA GLU A 32 3.21 5.27 1.07
C GLU A 32 2.61 6.38 0.19
N GLU A 33 1.62 7.11 0.71
CA GLU A 33 1.06 8.29 0.05
C GLU A 33 2.16 9.31 -0.21
N SER A 34 2.39 9.59 -1.48
CA SER A 34 3.33 10.62 -1.90
C SER A 34 2.68 11.51 -2.96
N ARG A 35 3.43 12.51 -3.44
CA ARG A 35 2.96 13.33 -4.58
C ARG A 35 2.64 12.52 -5.84
N PHE A 36 3.22 11.31 -5.97
CA PHE A 36 3.02 10.42 -7.11
C PHE A 36 1.88 9.43 -6.88
N TYR A 37 1.52 9.14 -5.63
CA TYR A 37 0.58 8.08 -5.25
C TYR A 37 -0.58 8.64 -4.41
N LYS A 38 -1.18 9.73 -4.89
CA LYS A 38 -2.28 10.42 -4.19
C LYS A 38 -3.64 9.74 -4.37
N THR A 39 -3.78 8.93 -5.41
CA THR A 39 -5.02 8.24 -5.75
C THR A 39 -4.81 6.74 -5.64
N GLU A 40 -5.91 6.00 -5.46
CA GLU A 40 -5.88 4.54 -5.44
C GLU A 40 -5.23 3.99 -6.71
N ASP A 41 -5.66 4.44 -7.89
CA ASP A 41 -5.10 3.98 -9.17
C ASP A 41 -3.58 4.23 -9.29
N ALA A 42 -3.09 5.36 -8.78
CA ALA A 42 -1.66 5.64 -8.78
C ALA A 42 -0.91 4.75 -7.78
N ALA A 43 -1.53 4.37 -6.67
CA ALA A 43 -0.96 3.39 -5.75
C ALA A 43 -0.89 2.00 -6.38
N TRP A 44 -1.91 1.57 -7.14
CA TRP A 44 -1.87 0.33 -7.92
C TRP A 44 -0.71 0.33 -8.93
N ASP A 45 -0.50 1.43 -9.65
CA ASP A 45 0.65 1.62 -10.55
C ASP A 45 1.99 1.61 -9.81
N GLY A 46 2.01 2.01 -8.54
CA GLY A 46 3.21 1.97 -7.69
C GLY A 46 3.51 0.60 -7.08
N MET A 47 2.51 -0.29 -7.01
CA MET A 47 2.64 -1.63 -6.41
C MET A 47 2.98 -2.71 -7.44
N TYR A 48 2.51 -2.58 -8.68
CA TYR A 48 2.69 -3.56 -9.75
C TYR A 48 3.45 -2.95 -10.93
N ASP A 49 4.45 -3.68 -11.43
CA ASP A 49 5.28 -3.22 -12.55
C ASP A 49 4.52 -3.18 -13.87
N THR A 50 3.48 -4.02 -14.01
CA THR A 50 2.69 -4.11 -15.24
C THR A 50 1.18 -4.08 -15.02
N ARG A 51 0.45 -3.55 -16.02
CA ARG A 51 -1.02 -3.60 -16.09
C ARG A 51 -1.59 -5.02 -16.17
N ALA A 52 -0.78 -6.01 -16.55
CA ALA A 52 -1.21 -7.40 -16.56
C ALA A 52 -1.26 -7.97 -15.14
N GLU A 53 -0.24 -7.69 -14.32
CA GLU A 53 -0.19 -8.09 -12.92
C GLU A 53 -1.26 -7.38 -12.09
N GLU A 54 -1.46 -6.08 -12.32
CA GLU A 54 -2.52 -5.31 -11.66
C GLU A 54 -3.90 -5.96 -11.90
N ARG A 55 -4.22 -6.26 -13.17
CA ARG A 55 -5.48 -6.92 -13.54
C ARG A 55 -5.60 -8.32 -12.93
N ALA A 56 -4.52 -9.10 -12.94
CA ALA A 56 -4.51 -10.42 -12.33
C ALA A 56 -4.70 -10.36 -10.80
N ALA A 57 -4.10 -9.37 -10.13
CA ALA A 57 -4.30 -9.14 -8.70
C ALA A 57 -5.74 -8.74 -8.37
N ARG A 58 -6.32 -7.78 -9.10
CA ARG A 58 -7.72 -7.40 -8.94
C ARG A 58 -8.67 -8.58 -9.20
N ALA A 59 -8.40 -9.39 -10.23
CA ALA A 59 -9.19 -10.58 -10.54
C ALA A 59 -9.13 -11.65 -9.44
N ARG A 60 -8.02 -11.72 -8.69
CA ARG A 60 -7.87 -12.58 -7.49
C ARG A 60 -8.56 -12.00 -6.24
N GLY A 61 -9.22 -10.85 -6.33
CA GLY A 61 -9.91 -10.20 -5.20
C GLY A 61 -9.02 -9.30 -4.33
N VAL A 62 -7.82 -8.94 -4.82
CA VAL A 62 -6.98 -7.95 -4.15
C VAL A 62 -7.69 -6.59 -4.19
N HIS A 63 -7.77 -5.94 -3.03
CA HIS A 63 -8.33 -4.61 -2.88
C HIS A 63 -7.43 -3.75 -2.00
N THR A 64 -7.69 -2.44 -1.96
CA THR A 64 -6.89 -1.51 -1.16
C THR A 64 -7.69 -0.88 -0.04
N VAL A 65 -6.98 -0.49 1.02
CA VAL A 65 -7.50 0.39 2.06
C VAL A 65 -6.53 1.54 2.29
N PHE A 66 -7.07 2.73 2.55
CA PHE A 66 -6.30 3.93 2.81
C PHE A 66 -6.32 4.28 4.29
N VAL A 67 -5.16 4.25 4.94
CA VAL A 67 -5.03 4.39 6.38
C VAL A 67 -3.94 5.39 6.76
N ASP A 68 -4.01 5.94 7.96
CA ASP A 68 -2.89 6.70 8.53
C ASP A 68 -1.74 5.79 9.00
N HIS A 69 -0.59 6.41 9.28
CA HIS A 69 0.60 5.69 9.72
C HIS A 69 0.40 4.94 11.05
N ALA A 70 -0.34 5.51 12.00
CA ALA A 70 -0.61 4.86 13.28
C ALA A 70 -1.40 3.56 13.09
N THR A 71 -2.44 3.58 12.27
CA THR A 71 -3.25 2.41 11.92
C THR A 71 -2.41 1.37 11.18
N TYR A 72 -1.52 1.80 10.27
CA TYR A 72 -0.58 0.90 9.60
C TYR A 72 0.32 0.16 10.58
N GLU A 73 0.99 0.89 11.49
CA GLU A 73 1.92 0.32 12.46
C GLU A 73 1.23 -0.62 13.44
N GLU A 74 0.02 -0.27 13.90
CA GLU A 74 -0.73 -1.07 14.86
C GLU A 74 -1.31 -2.34 14.21
N ARG A 75 -1.93 -2.22 13.03
CA ARG A 75 -2.78 -3.29 12.47
C ARG A 75 -2.15 -4.10 11.36
N PHE A 76 -1.32 -3.48 10.53
CA PHE A 76 -0.87 -4.09 9.27
C PHE A 76 0.61 -4.48 9.32
N TYR A 77 1.48 -3.65 9.87
CA TYR A 77 2.92 -3.93 9.99
C TYR A 77 3.23 -5.27 10.69
N PRO A 78 2.57 -5.64 11.81
CA PRO A 78 2.82 -6.93 12.48
C PRO A 78 2.35 -8.14 11.68
N ARG A 79 1.45 -7.92 10.71
CA ARG A 79 0.86 -8.97 9.86
C ARG A 79 1.62 -9.13 8.53
N MET A 80 2.18 -8.04 7.98
CA MET A 80 2.99 -8.09 6.75
C MET A 80 4.27 -8.91 6.92
N THR A 81 4.79 -9.00 8.14
CA THR A 81 5.97 -9.82 8.45
C THR A 81 5.66 -11.30 8.65
N LYS A 82 4.37 -11.69 8.60
CA LYS A 82 3.92 -13.06 8.77
C LYS A 82 3.37 -13.58 7.44
N ARG A 83 3.75 -14.80 7.08
CA ARG A 83 3.18 -15.48 5.91
C ARG A 83 1.67 -15.67 6.14
N CYS A 84 0.87 -15.39 5.12
CA CYS A 84 -0.54 -15.73 5.15
C CYS A 84 -0.69 -17.25 5.35
N THR A 85 -1.41 -17.66 6.38
CA THR A 85 -1.68 -19.08 6.71
C THR A 85 -3.12 -19.47 6.40
N HIS A 86 -3.91 -18.57 5.82
CA HIS A 86 -5.21 -18.93 5.26
C HIS A 86 -4.91 -19.74 4.01
N GLU A 87 -4.86 -21.06 4.15
CA GLU A 87 -4.85 -21.99 3.03
C GLU A 87 -5.95 -21.56 2.06
N ASP A 88 -5.60 -21.44 0.78
CA ASP A 88 -6.45 -21.06 -0.35
C ASP A 88 -7.94 -21.27 -0.04
N ALA A 89 -8.61 -20.19 0.40
CA ALA A 89 -10.06 -20.16 0.36
C ALA A 89 -10.42 -20.03 -1.11
N ALA A 90 -10.56 -21.22 -1.72
CA ALA A 90 -11.00 -21.58 -3.08
C ALA A 90 -11.55 -20.45 -3.97
#